data_AF-A0A535SWL2-F1
#
_entry.id   AF-A0A535SWL2-F1
#
_cell.length_a   1.000
_cell.length_b   1.000
_cell.length_c   1.000
_cell.angle_alpha   90.00
_cell.angle_beta   90.00
_cell.angle_gamma   90.00
#
_symmetry.space_group_name_H-M   'P 1'
#
loop_
_entity.id
_entity.type
_entity.pdbx_description
1 polymer ?
#
loop_
_entity_poly.entity_id
_entity_poly.type
_entity_poly.pdbx_seq_one_letter_code
_entity_poly.pdbx_strand_id
1 'polypeptide(L)'
;MGGFIALSGAYDTSKWLDGYHDDSCYFTNLMEFLPGLTDEAYLGPLRAMYPRVIATGEHDPNVDESIKVGGLLRDKGVEVGLEIWPGWAHDWPYWKDMMRRYLAH
;
A
#
# COMPACT_ATOMS: atom_id res chain seq x y z
N MET A 1 -17.91 -4.15 -4.83
CA MET A 1 -16.88 -5.02 -4.24
C MET A 1 -16.12 -4.18 -3.23
N GLY A 2 -15.85 -4.71 -2.03
CA GLY A 2 -14.99 -4.02 -1.08
C GLY A 2 -13.56 -3.90 -1.62
N GLY A 3 -12.85 -2.87 -1.19
CA GLY A 3 -11.44 -2.66 -1.53
C GLY A 3 -10.56 -2.56 -0.30
N PHE A 4 -9.57 -1.68 -0.34
CA PHE A 4 -8.57 -1.52 0.71
C PHE A 4 -8.31 -0.05 1.06
N ILE A 5 -7.95 0.14 2.33
CA ILE A 5 -7.35 1.36 2.86
C ILE A 5 -6.10 0.90 3.61
N ALA A 6 -4.91 1.23 3.09
CA ALA A 6 -3.64 0.91 3.72
C ALA A 6 -3.12 2.17 4.43
N LEU A 7 -2.77 2.04 5.71
CA LEU A 7 -2.40 3.16 6.57
C LEU A 7 -0.97 2.95 7.07
N SER A 8 -0.09 3.91 6.83
CA SER A 8 1.28 3.92 7.40
C SER A 8 2.05 2.62 7.15
N GLY A 9 1.86 2.02 5.97
CA GLY A 9 2.35 0.68 5.66
C GLY A 9 3.87 0.61 5.52
N ALA A 10 4.44 -0.46 6.05
CA ALA A 10 5.79 -0.91 5.73
C ALA A 10 5.66 -2.11 4.78
N TYR A 11 6.08 -1.91 3.54
CA TYR A 11 5.79 -2.77 2.40
C TYR A 11 6.99 -3.58 1.92
N ASP A 12 8.21 -3.15 2.26
CA ASP A 12 9.43 -3.93 2.01
C ASP A 12 9.70 -4.85 3.20
N THR A 13 9.37 -6.14 3.05
CA THR A 13 9.54 -7.13 4.12
C THR A 13 10.96 -7.64 4.26
N SER A 14 11.81 -7.44 3.25
CA SER A 14 13.19 -7.92 3.24
C SER A 14 14.02 -7.40 4.42
N LYS A 15 13.67 -6.22 4.95
CA LYS A 15 14.35 -5.58 6.07
C LYS A 15 14.28 -6.32 7.40
N TRP A 16 13.43 -7.34 7.52
CA TRP A 16 13.27 -8.14 8.74
C TRP A 16 13.67 -9.62 8.59
N LEU A 17 14.26 -9.99 7.45
CA LEU A 17 14.51 -11.39 7.11
C LEU A 17 15.99 -11.80 7.20
N ASP A 18 16.88 -10.89 7.62
CA ASP A 18 18.32 -11.16 7.78
C ASP A 18 18.97 -11.79 6.53
N GLY A 19 18.50 -11.42 5.34
CA GLY A 19 18.99 -11.93 4.05
C GLY A 19 18.41 -13.28 3.63
N TYR A 20 17.52 -13.88 4.43
CA TYR A 20 16.70 -15.02 4.00
C TYR A 20 15.77 -14.60 2.85
N HIS A 21 15.70 -15.44 1.81
CA HIS A 21 14.85 -15.18 0.65
C HIS A 21 14.34 -16.50 0.06
N ASP A 22 13.02 -16.59 -0.06
CA ASP A 22 12.30 -17.68 -0.72
C ASP A 22 11.03 -17.16 -1.41
N ASP A 23 10.23 -18.07 -1.98
CA ASP A 23 8.98 -17.71 -2.64
C ASP A 23 8.01 -16.97 -1.71
N SER A 24 7.95 -17.33 -0.42
CA SER A 24 7.08 -16.65 0.53
C SER A 24 7.53 -15.22 0.80
N CYS A 25 8.84 -14.98 0.83
CA CYS A 25 9.41 -13.63 0.94
C CYS A 25 8.99 -12.78 -0.27
N TYR A 26 9.14 -13.33 -1.48
CA TYR A 26 8.75 -12.66 -2.72
C TYR A 26 7.26 -12.29 -2.72
N PHE A 27 6.36 -13.26 -2.46
CA PHE A 27 4.91 -13.04 -2.53
C PHE A 27 4.35 -12.16 -1.41
N THR A 28 5.09 -11.97 -0.31
CA THR A 28 4.67 -11.09 0.80
C THR A 28 5.29 -9.69 0.73
N ASN A 29 6.31 -9.49 -0.10
CA ASN A 29 6.93 -8.18 -0.33
C ASN A 29 6.27 -7.49 -1.52
N LEU A 30 5.47 -6.44 -1.30
CA LEU A 30 4.82 -5.72 -2.41
C LEU A 30 5.83 -5.03 -3.34
N MET A 31 7.02 -4.67 -2.84
CA MET A 31 8.07 -4.06 -3.66
C MET A 31 8.67 -5.03 -4.66
N GLU A 32 8.69 -6.33 -4.35
CA GLU A 32 9.19 -7.37 -5.24
C GLU A 32 8.08 -7.95 -6.11
N PHE A 33 6.91 -8.21 -5.52
CA PHE A 33 5.79 -8.88 -6.18
C PHE A 33 5.12 -8.00 -7.24
N LEU A 34 4.82 -6.73 -6.93
CA LEU A 34 4.05 -5.87 -7.83
C LEU A 34 4.72 -5.65 -9.20
N PRO A 35 6.05 -5.40 -9.31
CA PRO A 35 6.71 -5.27 -10.61
C PRO A 35 6.45 -6.46 -11.53
N GLY A 36 6.50 -7.69 -11.01
CA GLY A 36 6.29 -8.93 -11.76
C GLY A 36 4.82 -9.29 -12.02
N LEU A 37 3.87 -8.64 -11.35
CA LEU A 37 2.44 -8.94 -11.51
C LEU A 37 1.91 -8.48 -12.88
N THR A 38 1.54 -9.43 -13.73
CA THR A 38 0.94 -9.18 -15.05
C THR A 38 -0.34 -9.97 -15.30
N ASP A 39 -0.70 -10.88 -14.40
CA ASP A 39 -1.84 -11.77 -14.58
C ASP A 39 -3.17 -11.02 -14.31
N GLU A 40 -4.00 -10.95 -15.35
CA GLU A 40 -5.30 -10.27 -15.35
C GLU A 40 -6.33 -10.94 -14.44
N ALA A 41 -6.14 -12.23 -14.08
CA ALA A 41 -6.96 -12.88 -13.07
C ALA A 41 -6.87 -12.18 -11.70
N TYR A 42 -5.75 -11.50 -11.42
CA TYR A 42 -5.55 -10.72 -10.19
C TYR A 42 -5.71 -9.21 -10.43
N LEU A 43 -5.18 -8.69 -11.55
CA LEU A 43 -5.24 -7.26 -11.84
C LEU A 43 -6.66 -6.78 -12.13
N GLY A 44 -7.47 -7.57 -12.84
CA GLY A 44 -8.88 -7.23 -13.12
C GLY A 44 -9.68 -6.94 -11.84
N PRO A 45 -9.74 -7.88 -10.88
CA PRO A 45 -10.38 -7.64 -9.58
C PRO A 45 -9.79 -6.46 -8.82
N LEU A 46 -8.45 -6.32 -8.78
CA LEU A 46 -7.78 -5.25 -8.05
C LEU A 46 -8.16 -3.85 -8.60
N ARG A 47 -8.29 -3.71 -9.92
CA ARG A 47 -8.77 -2.46 -10.57
C ARG A 47 -10.26 -2.20 -10.34
N ALA A 48 -11.05 -3.22 -9.97
CA ALA A 48 -12.48 -3.10 -9.68
C ALA A 48 -12.80 -2.83 -8.18
N MET A 49 -11.82 -2.99 -7.28
CA MET A 49 -12.00 -2.77 -5.84
C MET A 49 -12.28 -1.31 -5.49
N TYR A 50 -13.16 -1.02 -4.53
CA TYR A 50 -13.33 0.35 -4.01
C TYR A 50 -13.68 0.32 -2.52
N PRO A 51 -13.07 1.17 -1.67
CA PRO A 51 -12.03 2.17 -1.99
C PRO A 51 -10.67 1.53 -2.29
N ARG A 52 -9.73 2.29 -2.85
CA ARG A 52 -8.31 1.91 -3.00
C ARG A 52 -7.47 3.10 -2.54
N VAL A 53 -7.06 3.08 -1.29
CA VAL A 53 -6.33 4.20 -0.67
C VAL A 53 -5.06 3.70 -0.01
N ILE A 54 -3.98 4.43 -0.19
CA ILE A 54 -2.76 4.37 0.61
C ILE A 54 -2.65 5.73 1.28
N ALA A 55 -2.67 5.76 2.60
CA ALA A 55 -2.50 6.97 3.40
C ALA A 55 -1.32 6.82 4.35
N THR A 56 -0.50 7.86 4.46
CA THR A 56 0.69 7.86 5.31
C THR A 56 1.02 9.30 5.74
N GLY A 57 1.84 9.48 6.77
CA GLY A 57 2.35 10.80 7.16
C GLY A 57 3.54 11.27 6.33
N GLU A 58 3.70 12.57 6.17
CA GLU A 58 4.87 13.16 5.49
C GLU A 58 6.19 12.90 6.23
N HIS A 59 6.13 12.65 7.54
CA HIS A 59 7.29 12.29 8.38
C HIS A 59 7.21 10.84 8.87
N ASP A 60 6.34 10.02 8.28
CA ASP A 60 6.27 8.57 8.56
C ASP A 60 7.60 7.91 8.12
N PRO A 61 8.19 7.02 8.93
CA PRO A 61 9.44 6.34 8.56
C PRO A 61 9.33 5.49 7.29
N ASN A 62 8.12 5.13 6.86
CA ASN A 62 7.85 4.34 5.66
C ASN A 62 7.14 5.15 4.55
N VAL A 63 7.16 6.49 4.60
CA VAL A 63 6.50 7.34 3.60
C VAL A 63 6.96 7.04 2.16
N ASP A 64 8.27 6.85 1.98
CA ASP A 64 8.86 6.53 0.67
C ASP A 64 8.34 5.20 0.15
N GLU A 65 8.14 4.20 1.02
CA GLU A 65 7.60 2.91 0.63
C GLU A 65 6.14 3.04 0.17
N SER A 66 5.34 3.85 0.87
CA SER A 66 3.95 4.12 0.49
C SER A 66 3.84 4.82 -0.87
N ILE A 67 4.72 5.80 -1.13
CA ILE A 67 4.81 6.49 -2.43
C ILE A 67 5.17 5.49 -3.54
N LYS A 68 6.16 4.63 -3.31
CA LYS A 68 6.63 3.64 -4.29
C LYS A 68 5.55 2.62 -4.62
N VAL A 69 4.88 2.03 -3.62
CA VAL A 69 3.78 1.09 -3.84
C VAL A 69 2.62 1.76 -4.55
N GLY A 70 2.29 3.00 -4.20
CA GLY A 70 1.28 3.79 -4.90
C GLY A 70 1.61 3.97 -6.39
N GLY A 71 2.87 4.24 -6.72
CA GLY A 71 3.37 4.27 -8.11
C GLY A 71 3.25 2.93 -8.81
N LEU A 72 3.76 1.85 -8.19
CA LEU A 72 3.71 0.50 -8.76
C LEU A 72 2.28 0.04 -9.06
N LEU A 73 1.32 0.31 -8.17
CA LEU A 73 -0.10 0.00 -8.42
C LEU A 73 -0.65 0.79 -9.61
N ARG A 74 -0.33 2.09 -9.71
CA ARG A 74 -0.75 2.93 -10.84
C ARG A 74 -0.15 2.47 -12.16
N ASP A 75 1.10 2.03 -12.17
CA ASP A 75 1.76 1.44 -13.35
C ASP A 75 1.04 0.17 -13.84
N LYS A 76 0.32 -0.52 -12.95
CA LYS A 76 -0.55 -1.67 -13.28
C LYS A 76 -1.98 -1.27 -13.66
N GLY A 77 -2.29 0.03 -13.76
CA GLY A 77 -3.62 0.55 -14.03
C GLY A 77 -4.57 0.49 -12.83
N VAL A 78 -4.05 0.26 -11.62
CA VAL A 78 -4.83 0.32 -10.38
C VAL A 78 -4.79 1.76 -9.88
N GLU A 79 -5.82 2.52 -10.18
CA GLU A 79 -5.95 3.90 -9.69
C GLU A 79 -6.18 3.92 -8.18
N VAL A 80 -5.07 4.09 -7.44
CA VAL A 80 -5.03 4.21 -5.98
C VAL A 80 -4.90 5.68 -5.58
N GLY A 81 -5.71 6.10 -4.61
CA GLY A 81 -5.55 7.38 -3.92
C GLY A 81 -4.32 7.31 -3.01
N LEU A 82 -3.31 8.14 -3.27
CA LEU A 82 -2.14 8.27 -2.41
C LEU A 82 -2.29 9.56 -1.61
N GLU A 83 -2.51 9.44 -0.32
CA GLU A 83 -2.87 10.55 0.56
C GLU A 83 -1.78 10.77 1.62
N ILE A 84 -1.00 11.84 1.46
CA ILE A 84 0.06 12.21 2.40
C ILE A 84 -0.51 13.19 3.42
N TRP A 85 -0.51 12.79 4.69
CA TRP A 85 -0.99 13.59 5.81
C TRP A 85 0.16 14.41 6.40
N PRO A 86 -0.09 15.64 6.86
CA PRO A 86 0.94 16.46 7.48
C PRO A 86 1.41 15.86 8.81
N GLY A 87 2.68 16.07 9.14
CA GLY A 87 3.37 15.52 10.30
C GLY A 87 3.69 14.03 10.21
N TRP A 88 3.93 13.45 11.38
CA TRP A 88 4.31 12.04 11.51
C TRP A 88 3.18 11.07 11.13
N ALA A 89 1.97 11.31 11.61
CA ALA A 89 0.73 10.56 11.28
C ALA A 89 0.81 9.01 11.24
N HIS A 90 1.72 8.39 12.00
CA HIS A 90 1.93 6.93 12.11
C HIS A 90 1.43 6.39 13.46
N ASP A 91 0.20 6.71 13.86
CA ASP A 91 -0.38 6.16 15.09
C ASP A 91 -1.91 6.13 15.04
N TRP A 92 -2.51 5.36 15.94
CA TRP A 92 -3.93 5.07 15.99
C TRP A 92 -4.86 6.30 15.99
N PRO A 93 -4.52 7.48 16.58
CA PRO A 93 -5.41 8.64 16.49
C PRO A 93 -5.56 9.13 15.05
N TYR A 94 -4.46 9.14 14.29
CA TYR A 94 -4.47 9.52 12.87
C TYR A 94 -5.17 8.47 12.03
N TRP A 95 -4.90 7.19 12.26
CA TRP A 95 -5.54 6.11 11.52
C TRP A 95 -7.05 6.11 11.71
N LYS A 96 -7.55 6.44 12.90
CA LYS A 96 -8.98 6.61 13.16
C LYS A 96 -9.59 7.70 12.29
N ASP A 97 -8.91 8.84 12.13
CA ASP A 97 -9.40 9.95 11.32
C ASP A 97 -9.23 9.67 9.81
N MET A 98 -8.16 9.00 9.40
CA MET A 98 -7.99 8.46 8.04
C MET A 98 -9.13 7.50 7.68
N MET A 99 -9.43 6.52 8.55
CA MET A 99 -10.53 5.58 8.34
C MET A 99 -11.87 6.29 8.21
N ARG A 100 -12.15 7.28 9.08
CA ARG A 100 -13.36 8.11 8.96
C ARG A 100 -13.44 8.84 7.63
N ARG A 101 -12.32 9.40 7.14
CA ARG A 101 -12.25 10.10 5.87
C ARG A 101 -12.49 9.16 4.68
N TYR A 102 -11.90 7.98 4.68
CA TYR A 102 -11.90 7.10 3.50
C TYR A 102 -12.99 6.01 3.50
N LEU A 103 -13.62 5.73 4.63
CA LEU A 103 -14.81 4.85 4.70
C LEU A 103 -16.13 5.59 4.49
N ALA A 104 -16.16 6.91 4.67
CA ALA A 104 -17.40 7.69 4.58
C ALA A 104 -17.89 7.94 3.13
N HIS A 105 -17.40 7.14 2.16
CA HIS A 105 -17.67 7.29 0.73
C HIS A 105 -18.18 6.00 0.10
#